data_AF-A0A9J7KJA6-F1
#
_entry.id   AF-A0A9J7KJA6-F1
#
_cell.length_a   1.000
_cell.length_b   1.000
_cell.length_c   1.000
_cell.angle_alpha   90.00
_cell.angle_beta   90.00
_cell.angle_gamma   90.00
#
_symmetry.space_group_name_H-M   'P 1'
#
loop_
_entity.id
_entity.type
_entity.pdbx_description
1 polymer ?
#
loop_
_entity_poly.entity_id
_entity_poly.type
_entity_poly.pdbx_seq_one_letter_code
_entity_poly.pdbx_strand_id
1 'polypeptide(L)'
;MPYLTLMASRILSSLIIDAVIMRSGFKKVNIRKTCTFALVGVAACLVAVGHVRCDSTAAIAMLCLATVMQGVMIPGFYPSYTELTLGFSGVAFGLSNAVANCAGFIVPLTVGVITEENQTIEAWQKVFYIGAAISVSGSVMALLFLRTDPVSWAQDPDKQNLSKPGSKKISNLFQYFYGTFSNEIAFQPNDAYFPL
;
A
#
# COMPACT_ATOMS: atom_id res chain seq x y z
N MET A 1 -8.10 17.99 6.92
CA MET A 1 -8.72 16.78 6.34
C MET A 1 -7.63 15.86 5.78
N PRO A 2 -6.86 15.18 6.64
CA PRO A 2 -5.69 14.39 6.23
C PRO A 2 -6.03 13.18 5.36
N TYR A 3 -7.23 12.62 5.49
CA TYR A 3 -7.66 11.44 4.73
C TYR A 3 -7.80 11.70 3.22
N LEU A 4 -8.33 12.87 2.82
CA LEU A 4 -8.46 13.25 1.41
C LEU A 4 -7.08 13.50 0.77
N THR A 5 -6.21 14.21 1.50
CA THR A 5 -4.82 14.45 1.07
C THR A 5 -4.05 13.14 0.91
N LEU A 6 -4.29 12.18 1.80
CA LEU A 6 -3.70 10.85 1.73
C LEU A 6 -4.23 10.03 0.54
N MET A 7 -5.52 10.09 0.24
CA MET A 7 -6.08 9.41 -0.94
C MET A 7 -5.52 9.99 -2.25
N ALA A 8 -5.52 11.32 -2.39
CA ALA A 8 -5.02 11.99 -3.58
C ALA A 8 -3.52 11.76 -3.79
N SER A 9 -2.72 11.88 -2.72
CA SER A 9 -1.27 11.65 -2.80
C SER A 9 -0.92 10.22 -3.15
N ARG A 10 -1.65 9.22 -2.66
CA ARG A 10 -1.44 7.82 -3.01
C ARG A 10 -1.67 7.55 -4.48
N ILE A 11 -2.78 8.04 -5.03
CA ILE A 11 -3.11 7.87 -6.47
C ILE A 11 -2.03 8.55 -7.32
N LEU A 12 -1.71 9.81 -7.04
CA LEU A 12 -0.70 10.54 -7.80
C LEU A 12 0.68 9.88 -7.71
N SER A 13 1.07 9.43 -6.52
CA SER A 13 2.36 8.77 -6.30
C SER A 13 2.45 7.43 -7.03
N SER A 14 1.37 6.64 -7.06
CA SER A 14 1.30 5.40 -7.83
C SER A 14 1.54 5.69 -9.32
N LEU A 15 0.82 6.65 -9.89
CA LEU A 15 0.97 6.98 -11.31
C LEU A 15 2.39 7.45 -11.66
N ILE A 16 2.99 8.28 -10.79
CA ILE A 16 4.36 8.75 -10.98
C ILE A 16 5.34 7.58 -10.91
N ILE A 17 5.23 6.71 -9.90
CA ILE A 17 6.13 5.58 -9.73
C ILE A 17 6.01 4.60 -10.89
N ASP A 18 4.79 4.30 -11.34
CA ASP A 18 4.55 3.43 -12.50
C ASP A 18 5.13 4.06 -13.78
N ALA A 19 4.95 5.36 -13.98
CA ALA A 19 5.55 6.09 -15.10
C ALA A 19 7.09 6.07 -15.04
N VAL A 20 7.68 6.23 -13.85
CA VAL A 20 9.14 6.16 -13.66
C VAL A 20 9.66 4.76 -13.91
N ILE A 21 8.96 3.71 -13.44
CA ILE A 21 9.34 2.31 -13.70
C ILE A 21 9.27 2.00 -15.20
N MET A 22 8.26 2.50 -15.92
CA MET A 22 8.12 2.26 -17.36
C MET A 22 9.12 3.04 -18.20
N ARG A 23 9.46 4.27 -17.81
CA ARG A 23 10.37 5.14 -18.58
C ARG A 23 11.84 4.93 -18.25
N SER A 24 12.13 4.51 -17.02
CA SER A 24 13.51 4.32 -16.58
C SER A 24 13.94 2.87 -16.77
N GLY A 25 15.11 2.66 -17.39
CA GLY A 25 15.73 1.34 -17.46
C GLY A 25 16.30 0.85 -16.13
N PHE A 26 15.93 1.47 -15.00
CA PHE A 26 16.46 1.12 -13.68
C PHE A 26 15.82 -0.15 -13.13
N LYS A 27 16.57 -0.90 -12.34
CA LYS A 27 16.04 -2.07 -11.61
C LYS A 27 14.91 -1.62 -10.69
N LYS A 28 13.75 -2.29 -10.76
CA LYS A 28 12.57 -2.04 -9.91
C LYS A 28 12.94 -1.99 -8.42
N VAL A 29 13.84 -2.87 -7.97
CA VAL A 29 14.38 -2.89 -6.60
C VAL A 29 14.90 -1.53 -6.17
N ASN A 30 15.67 -0.85 -7.03
CA ASN A 30 16.33 0.39 -6.67
C ASN A 30 15.31 1.53 -6.52
N ILE A 31 14.36 1.64 -7.45
CA ILE A 31 13.27 2.63 -7.40
C ILE A 31 12.46 2.45 -6.10
N ARG A 32 12.14 1.20 -5.75
CA ARG A 32 11.34 0.91 -4.56
C ARG A 32 12.10 1.15 -3.27
N LYS A 33 13.41 0.91 -3.24
CA LYS A 33 14.29 1.36 -2.14
C LYS A 33 14.28 2.87 -2.00
N THR A 34 14.31 3.62 -3.11
CA THR A 34 14.19 5.08 -3.09
C THR A 34 12.86 5.54 -2.47
N CYS A 35 11.76 4.87 -2.79
CA CYS A 35 10.45 5.13 -2.17
C CYS A 35 10.44 4.86 -0.66
N THR A 36 11.21 3.89 -0.17
CA THR A 36 11.33 3.60 1.27
C THR A 36 11.96 4.75 2.05
N PHE A 37 12.84 5.57 1.44
CA PHE A 37 13.38 6.75 2.12
C PHE A 37 12.30 7.79 2.47
N ALA A 38 11.14 7.77 1.81
CA ALA A 38 10.02 8.63 2.18
C ALA A 38 9.55 8.37 3.62
N LEU A 39 9.72 7.14 4.14
CA LEU A 39 9.37 6.79 5.52
C LEU A 39 10.32 7.43 6.55
N VAL A 40 11.58 7.69 6.18
CA VAL A 40 12.49 8.52 6.99
C VAL A 40 12.01 9.98 7.02
N GLY A 41 11.49 10.48 5.89
CA GLY A 41 10.84 11.79 5.81
C GLY A 41 9.63 11.90 6.74
N VAL A 42 8.79 10.86 6.79
CA VAL A 42 7.66 10.76 7.74
C VAL A 42 8.14 10.87 9.19
N ALA A 43 9.22 10.15 9.55
CA ALA A 43 9.79 10.21 10.89
C ALA A 43 10.29 11.63 11.25
N ALA A 44 10.96 12.30 10.31
CA ALA A 44 11.41 13.68 10.50
C ALA A 44 10.23 14.65 10.72
N CYS A 45 9.14 14.48 9.95
CA CYS A 45 7.92 15.26 10.16
C CYS A 45 7.27 14.99 11.52
N LEU A 46 7.27 13.75 12.00
CA LEU A 46 6.74 13.40 13.34
C LEU A 46 7.52 14.07 14.47
N VAL A 47 8.86 14.07 14.38
CA VAL A 47 9.70 14.77 15.36
C VAL A 47 9.43 16.28 15.32
N ALA A 48 9.32 16.85 14.12
CA ALA A 48 9.01 18.27 13.96
C ALA A 48 7.66 18.65 14.59
N VAL A 49 6.61 17.82 14.43
CA VAL A 49 5.31 18.01 15.09
C VAL A 49 5.44 18.04 16.61
N GLY A 50 6.29 17.19 17.19
CA GLY A 50 6.54 17.19 18.63
C GLY A 50 7.11 18.53 19.14
N HIS A 51 7.81 19.30 18.31
CA HIS A 51 8.35 20.60 18.70
C HIS A 51 7.38 21.78 18.49
N VAL A 52 6.27 21.58 17.76
CA VAL A 52 5.26 22.63 17.53
C VAL A 52 4.33 22.70 18.75
N ARG A 53 4.56 23.68 19.63
CA ARG A 53 3.82 23.80 20.92
C ARG A 53 2.56 24.67 20.84
N CYS A 54 2.61 25.78 20.12
CA CYS A 54 1.55 26.82 20.19
C CYS A 54 0.82 27.09 18.87
N ASP A 55 1.18 26.42 17.76
CA ASP A 55 0.52 26.63 16.47
C ASP A 55 -0.11 25.33 15.95
N SER A 56 -1.42 25.21 16.17
CA SER A 56 -2.23 24.09 15.68
C SER A 56 -2.25 24.00 14.15
N THR A 57 -2.09 25.13 13.45
CA THR A 57 -2.10 25.17 11.98
C THR A 57 -0.80 24.56 11.44
N ALA A 58 0.34 24.94 12.01
CA ALA A 58 1.63 24.35 11.67
C ALA A 58 1.68 22.85 11.97
N ALA A 59 1.11 22.40 13.10
CA ALA A 59 1.04 20.99 13.45
C ALA A 59 0.22 20.19 12.43
N ILE A 60 -0.95 20.69 12.03
CA ILE A 60 -1.81 20.04 11.03
C ILE A 60 -1.12 20.02 9.65
N ALA A 61 -0.44 21.10 9.26
CA ALA A 61 0.30 21.16 8.00
C ALA A 61 1.43 20.11 7.95
N MET A 62 2.20 19.97 9.03
CA MET A 62 3.26 18.95 9.13
C MET A 62 2.70 17.52 9.12
N LEU A 63 1.56 17.29 9.78
CA LEU A 63 0.87 15.99 9.72
C LEU A 63 0.38 15.68 8.30
N CYS A 64 -0.13 16.67 7.57
CA CYS A 64 -0.50 16.51 6.17
C CYS A 64 0.72 16.21 5.29
N LEU A 65 1.87 16.85 5.53
CA LEU A 65 3.10 16.51 4.81
C LEU A 65 3.56 15.08 5.11
N ALA A 66 3.48 14.65 6.37
CA ALA A 66 3.79 13.29 6.77
C ALA A 66 2.88 12.27 6.05
N THR A 67 1.57 12.54 5.94
CA THR A 67 0.65 11.64 5.24
C THR A 67 0.89 11.59 3.73
N VAL A 68 1.31 12.71 3.11
CA VAL A 68 1.72 12.75 1.70
C VAL A 68 2.96 11.88 1.48
N MET A 69 3.99 12.03 2.32
CA MET A 69 5.22 11.23 2.24
C MET A 69 4.93 9.74 2.45
N GLN A 70 4.02 9.40 3.37
CA GLN A 70 3.55 8.02 3.54
C GLN A 70 2.86 7.48 2.29
N GLY A 71 2.10 8.33 1.58
CA GLY A 71 1.46 7.98 0.31
C GLY A 71 2.43 7.56 -0.79
N VAL A 72 3.65 8.11 -0.79
CA VAL A 72 4.72 7.76 -1.75
C VAL A 72 5.33 6.38 -1.47
N MET A 73 5.39 5.96 -0.20
CA MET A 73 6.00 4.69 0.20
C MET A 73 5.19 3.47 -0.25
N ILE A 74 3.87 3.53 -0.11
CA ILE A 74 2.94 2.40 -0.32
C ILE A 74 3.07 1.74 -1.70
N PRO A 75 3.04 2.47 -2.83
CA PRO A 75 3.26 1.88 -4.15
C PRO A 75 4.65 1.27 -4.35
N GLY A 76 5.64 1.63 -3.54
CA GLY A 76 6.95 0.97 -3.54
C GLY A 76 6.98 -0.35 -2.74
N PHE A 77 6.20 -0.44 -1.66
CA PHE A 77 6.24 -1.59 -0.75
C PHE A 77 5.26 -2.70 -1.14
N TYR A 78 3.99 -2.35 -1.38
CA TYR A 78 2.93 -3.33 -1.62
C TYR A 78 3.19 -4.23 -2.84
N PRO A 79 3.56 -3.68 -4.01
CA PRO A 79 3.87 -4.51 -5.18
C PRO A 79 5.10 -5.40 -4.97
N SER A 80 6.07 -4.97 -4.15
CA SER A 80 7.23 -5.83 -3.83
C SER A 80 6.79 -7.07 -3.07
N TYR A 81 5.88 -6.90 -2.12
CA TYR A 81 5.34 -8.01 -1.36
C TYR A 81 4.57 -9.01 -2.24
N THR A 82 3.69 -8.51 -3.11
CA THR A 82 2.88 -9.36 -3.97
C THR A 82 3.70 -10.06 -5.07
N GLU A 83 4.73 -9.40 -5.60
CA GLU A 83 5.67 -10.00 -6.56
C GLU A 83 6.56 -11.09 -5.92
N LEU A 84 6.81 -11.04 -4.60
CA LEU A 84 7.54 -12.09 -3.89
C LEU A 84 6.69 -13.38 -3.74
N THR A 85 5.38 -13.24 -3.55
CA THR A 85 4.45 -14.32 -3.19
C THR A 85 3.44 -14.63 -4.30
N LEU A 86 3.89 -14.77 -5.56
CA LEU A 86 3.05 -14.87 -6.77
C LEU A 86 1.89 -15.90 -6.68
N GLY A 87 2.07 -17.01 -5.95
CA GLY A 87 1.01 -18.00 -5.69
C GLY A 87 0.08 -17.69 -4.51
N PHE A 88 0.62 -17.08 -3.45
CA PHE A 88 0.02 -17.02 -2.10
C PHE A 88 -0.27 -15.61 -1.59
N SER A 89 -0.23 -14.60 -2.47
CA SER A 89 -0.35 -13.20 -2.09
C SER A 89 -1.60 -12.87 -1.25
N GLY A 90 -2.74 -13.51 -1.50
CA GLY A 90 -3.98 -13.26 -0.74
C GLY A 90 -3.89 -13.74 0.71
N VAL A 91 -3.43 -14.98 0.92
CA VAL A 91 -3.27 -15.56 2.26
C VAL A 91 -2.18 -14.83 3.04
N ALA A 92 -1.04 -14.56 2.39
CA ALA A 92 0.06 -13.84 2.99
C ALA A 92 -0.35 -12.42 3.38
N PHE A 93 -1.12 -11.72 2.53
CA PHE A 93 -1.65 -10.39 2.84
C PHE A 93 -2.65 -10.43 4.00
N GLY A 94 -3.53 -11.42 4.04
CA GLY A 94 -4.47 -11.63 5.14
C GLY A 94 -3.77 -11.82 6.49
N LEU A 95 -2.73 -12.66 6.53
CA LEU A 95 -1.93 -12.87 7.75
C LEU A 95 -1.21 -11.59 8.20
N SER A 96 -0.58 -10.89 7.26
CA SER A 96 0.08 -9.61 7.54
C SER A 96 -0.91 -8.58 8.12
N ASN A 97 -2.13 -8.54 7.58
CA ASN A 97 -3.17 -7.65 8.07
C ASN A 97 -3.67 -8.06 9.46
N ALA A 98 -3.76 -9.37 9.76
CA ALA A 98 -4.11 -9.84 11.10
C ALA A 98 -3.07 -9.37 12.14
N VAL A 99 -1.78 -9.55 11.84
CA VAL A 99 -0.68 -9.06 12.68
C VAL A 99 -0.73 -7.54 12.83
N ALA A 100 -1.00 -6.82 11.75
CA ALA A 100 -1.13 -5.35 11.78
C ALA A 100 -2.30 -4.90 12.66
N ASN A 101 -3.44 -5.59 12.62
CA ASN A 101 -4.58 -5.29 13.49
C ASN A 101 -4.26 -5.57 14.96
N CYS A 102 -3.57 -6.67 15.28
CA CYS A 102 -3.10 -6.94 16.64
C CYS A 102 -2.18 -5.82 17.15
N ALA A 103 -1.23 -5.36 16.34
CA ALA A 103 -0.39 -4.22 16.67
C ALA A 103 -1.21 -2.93 16.85
N GLY A 104 -2.23 -2.73 15.99
CA GLY A 104 -3.17 -1.61 16.06
C GLY A 104 -3.95 -1.53 17.36
N PHE A 105 -4.23 -2.65 18.03
CA PHE A 105 -4.84 -2.66 19.37
C PHE A 105 -3.86 -2.29 20.49
N ILE A 106 -2.58 -2.61 20.35
CA ILE A 106 -1.56 -2.35 21.39
C ILE A 106 -1.19 -0.86 21.46
N VAL A 107 -1.22 -0.16 20.32
CA VAL A 107 -0.89 1.26 20.22
C VAL A 107 -1.75 2.16 21.14
N PRO A 108 -3.10 2.15 21.06
CA PRO A 108 -3.93 3.01 21.91
C PRO A 108 -3.81 2.67 23.40
N LEU A 109 -3.58 1.39 23.76
CA LEU A 109 -3.31 1.00 25.15
C LEU A 109 -2.01 1.65 25.66
N THR A 110 -0.96 1.62 24.85
CA THR A 110 0.34 2.21 25.19
C THR A 110 0.24 3.73 25.29
N VAL A 111 -0.44 4.38 24.34
CA VAL A 111 -0.67 5.84 24.37
C VAL A 111 -1.54 6.23 25.57
N GLY A 112 -2.54 5.43 25.91
CA GLY A 112 -3.37 5.60 27.09
C GLY A 112 -2.52 5.70 28.35
N VAL A 113 -1.72 4.67 28.63
CA VAL A 113 -0.83 4.62 29.82
C VAL A 113 0.14 5.81 29.86
N ILE A 114 0.69 6.23 28.72
CA ILE A 114 1.62 7.37 28.66
C ILE A 114 0.92 8.70 28.99
N THR A 115 -0.36 8.83 28.68
CA THR A 115 -1.10 10.10 28.78
C THR A 115 -2.04 10.16 30.00
N GLU A 116 -2.22 9.05 30.72
CA GLU A 116 -3.15 8.93 31.85
C GLU A 116 -2.73 9.77 33.07
N GLU A 117 -1.42 9.88 33.33
CA GLU A 117 -0.90 10.68 34.46
C GLU A 117 -0.52 12.13 34.11
N ASN A 118 -0.35 12.49 32.83
CA ASN A 118 0.06 13.83 32.41
C ASN A 118 -0.40 14.15 30.97
N GLN A 119 -1.52 14.88 30.83
CA GLN A 119 -1.98 15.46 29.55
C GLN A 119 -1.12 16.68 29.13
N THR A 120 0.19 16.62 29.38
CA THR A 120 1.12 17.70 29.06
C THR A 120 1.70 17.50 27.66
N ILE A 121 2.18 18.60 27.07
CA ILE A 121 2.84 18.59 25.76
C ILE A 121 4.04 17.61 25.76
N GLU A 122 4.71 17.43 26.89
CA GLU A 122 5.87 16.53 27.02
C GLU A 122 5.50 15.04 26.92
N ALA A 123 4.32 14.63 27.40
CA ALA A 123 3.85 13.26 27.24
C ALA A 123 3.57 12.95 25.76
N TRP A 124 2.91 13.88 25.05
CA TRP A 124 2.66 13.76 23.62
C TRP A 124 3.95 13.76 22.78
N GLN A 125 4.96 14.53 23.17
CA GLN A 125 6.28 14.48 22.55
C GLN A 125 6.88 13.07 22.60
N LYS A 126 6.79 12.38 23.75
CA LYS A 126 7.27 10.99 23.87
C LYS A 126 6.53 10.05 22.92
N VAL A 127 5.21 10.19 22.77
CA VAL A 127 4.42 9.39 21.82
C VAL A 127 4.88 9.60 20.38
N PHE A 128 5.12 10.86 19.96
CA PHE A 128 5.64 11.16 18.62
C PHE A 128 7.05 10.61 18.39
N TYR A 129 7.93 10.65 19.41
CA TYR A 129 9.25 10.04 19.33
C TYR A 129 9.20 8.52 19.15
N ILE A 130 8.31 7.83 19.86
CA ILE A 130 8.10 6.38 19.71
C ILE A 130 7.63 6.08 18.28
N GLY A 131 6.66 6.84 17.75
CA GLY A 131 6.18 6.69 16.37
C GLY A 131 7.27 6.94 15.32
N ALA A 132 8.13 7.93 15.54
CA ALA A 132 9.28 8.21 14.70
C ALA A 132 10.30 7.05 14.72
N ALA A 133 10.61 6.51 15.91
CA ALA A 133 11.51 5.37 16.06
C ALA A 133 10.99 4.10 15.34
N ILE A 134 9.69 3.84 15.41
CA ILE A 134 9.04 2.73 14.67
C ILE A 134 9.15 2.97 13.16
N SER A 135 8.92 4.20 12.70
CA SER A 135 9.02 4.54 11.28
C SER A 135 10.46 4.39 10.74
N VAL A 136 11.46 4.84 11.50
CA VAL A 136 12.88 4.67 11.14
C VAL A 136 13.28 3.21 11.14
N SER A 137 12.94 2.44 12.18
CA SER A 137 13.27 1.01 12.24
C SER A 137 12.60 0.23 11.10
N GLY A 138 11.35 0.55 10.77
CA GLY A 138 10.67 0.01 9.60
C GLY A 138 11.37 0.35 8.28
N SER A 139 11.89 1.59 8.16
CA SER A 139 12.67 2.03 6.99
C SER A 139 13.96 1.22 6.84
N VAL A 140 14.70 1.05 7.94
CA VAL A 140 15.95 0.27 7.95
C VAL A 140 15.68 -1.18 7.60
N MET A 141 14.67 -1.79 8.21
CA MET A 141 14.26 -3.16 7.92
C MET A 141 13.91 -3.33 6.44
N ALA A 142 13.11 -2.41 5.89
CA ALA A 142 12.77 -2.43 4.48
C ALA A 142 14.02 -2.26 3.61
N LEU A 143 14.93 -1.31 3.88
CA LEU A 143 16.14 -1.14 3.06
C LEU A 143 17.05 -2.38 3.03
N LEU A 144 17.12 -3.12 4.16
CA LEU A 144 17.91 -4.35 4.28
C LEU A 144 17.24 -5.56 3.60
N PHE A 145 15.93 -5.74 3.79
CA PHE A 145 15.21 -6.94 3.38
C PHE A 145 14.42 -6.80 2.07
N LEU A 146 14.26 -5.59 1.52
CA LEU A 146 13.50 -5.38 0.30
C LEU A 146 14.17 -6.08 -0.88
N ARG A 147 13.49 -7.10 -1.38
CA ARG A 147 13.81 -7.86 -2.58
C ARG A 147 12.61 -7.83 -3.51
N THR A 148 12.89 -7.94 -4.80
CA THR A 148 11.86 -7.94 -5.84
C THR A 148 11.86 -9.24 -6.65
N ASP A 149 12.81 -10.14 -6.35
CA ASP A 149 12.94 -11.42 -7.05
C ASP A 149 12.00 -12.45 -6.42
N PRO A 150 11.18 -13.15 -7.22
CA PRO A 150 10.18 -14.07 -6.71
C PRO A 150 10.82 -15.22 -5.94
N VAL A 151 10.24 -15.56 -4.79
CA VAL A 151 10.77 -16.64 -3.96
C VAL A 151 10.49 -17.99 -4.63
N SER A 152 11.50 -18.86 -4.70
CA SER A 152 11.45 -20.11 -5.48
C SER A 152 10.31 -21.05 -5.11
N TRP A 153 9.94 -21.15 -3.83
CA TRP A 153 8.84 -22.00 -3.36
C TRP A 153 7.44 -21.39 -3.61
N ALA A 154 7.37 -20.09 -3.86
CA ALA A 154 6.11 -19.36 -4.10
C ALA A 154 5.77 -19.24 -5.60
N GLN A 155 6.59 -19.83 -6.47
CA GLN A 155 6.37 -19.88 -7.91
C GLN A 155 5.27 -20.91 -8.20
N ASP A 156 4.05 -20.42 -8.34
CA ASP A 156 2.96 -21.22 -8.90
C ASP A 156 3.14 -21.25 -10.43
N PRO A 157 3.49 -22.41 -11.04
CA PRO A 157 3.78 -22.52 -12.46
C PRO A 157 2.59 -22.08 -13.32
N ASP A 158 1.36 -22.24 -12.84
CA ASP A 158 0.16 -21.86 -13.60
C ASP A 158 -0.02 -20.33 -13.65
N LYS A 159 0.24 -19.63 -12.54
CA LYS A 159 0.14 -18.15 -12.48
C LYS A 159 1.28 -17.44 -13.21
N GLN A 160 2.47 -18.03 -13.26
CA GLN A 160 3.61 -17.46 -13.99
C GLN A 160 3.38 -17.48 -15.52
N ASN A 161 2.65 -18.47 -16.03
CA ASN A 161 2.31 -18.58 -17.45
C ASN A 161 1.23 -17.58 -17.90
N LEU A 162 0.30 -17.21 -17.02
CA LEU A 162 -0.73 -16.18 -17.26
C LEU A 162 -0.17 -14.75 -17.33
N SER A 163 1.00 -14.49 -16.74
CA SER A 163 1.66 -13.15 -16.75
C SER A 163 2.53 -12.91 -18.00
N LYS A 164 2.91 -13.96 -18.75
CA LYS A 164 3.73 -13.84 -19.97
C LYS A 164 2.98 -13.06 -21.07
N PRO A 165 3.67 -12.28 -21.92
CA PRO A 165 3.04 -11.46 -22.96
C PRO A 165 2.20 -12.24 -23.99
N GLY A 166 2.38 -13.56 -24.12
CA GLY A 166 1.52 -14.45 -24.92
C GLY A 166 0.11 -14.68 -24.35
N SER A 167 -0.11 -14.40 -23.06
CA SER A 167 -1.40 -14.57 -22.36
C SER A 167 -2.44 -13.50 -22.74
N LYS A 168 -2.01 -12.35 -23.28
CA LYS A 168 -2.94 -11.34 -23.83
C LYS A 168 -3.88 -11.93 -24.88
N LYS A 169 -3.43 -12.94 -25.61
CA LYS A 169 -4.26 -13.65 -26.61
C LYS A 169 -5.39 -14.43 -25.92
N ILE A 170 -5.11 -15.06 -24.79
CA ILE A 170 -6.10 -15.81 -23.99
C ILE A 170 -7.04 -14.85 -23.25
N SER A 171 -6.54 -13.74 -22.69
CA SER A 171 -7.41 -12.72 -22.06
C SER A 171 -8.36 -12.07 -23.07
N ASN A 172 -7.88 -11.79 -24.29
CA ASN A 172 -8.69 -11.26 -25.38
C ASN A 172 -9.70 -12.31 -25.88
N LEU A 173 -9.31 -13.59 -25.93
CA LEU A 173 -10.23 -14.70 -26.23
C LEU A 173 -11.29 -14.87 -25.14
N PHE A 174 -10.93 -14.71 -23.86
CA PHE A 174 -11.87 -14.78 -22.76
C PHE A 174 -12.85 -13.61 -22.80
N GLN A 175 -12.40 -12.39 -23.08
CA GLN A 175 -13.29 -11.25 -23.29
C GLN A 175 -14.18 -11.42 -24.53
N TYR A 176 -13.64 -12.00 -25.61
CA TYR A 176 -14.41 -12.31 -26.81
C TYR A 176 -15.48 -13.36 -26.52
N PHE A 177 -15.13 -14.45 -25.82
CA PHE A 177 -16.07 -15.48 -25.40
C PHE A 177 -17.14 -14.93 -24.46
N TYR A 178 -16.76 -14.11 -23.47
CA TYR A 178 -17.71 -13.49 -22.55
C TYR A 178 -18.66 -12.52 -23.27
N GLY A 179 -18.16 -11.77 -24.25
CA GLY A 179 -18.96 -10.90 -25.11
C GLY A 179 -19.92 -11.67 -26.04
N THR A 180 -19.46 -12.77 -26.64
CA THR A 180 -20.29 -13.67 -27.46
C THR A 180 -21.37 -14.35 -26.63
N PHE A 181 -21.02 -14.87 -25.44
CA PHE A 181 -21.97 -15.53 -24.54
C PHE A 181 -23.02 -14.54 -23.99
N SER A 182 -22.61 -13.30 -23.67
CA SER A 182 -23.52 -12.24 -23.26
C SER A 182 -24.50 -11.83 -24.37
N ASN A 183 -24.09 -11.90 -25.65
CA ASN A 183 -24.95 -11.58 -26.78
C ASN A 183 -25.92 -12.71 -27.13
N GLU A 184 -25.55 -13.98 -26.92
CA GLU A 184 -26.50 -15.10 -27.09
C GLU A 184 -27.59 -15.11 -26.01
N ILE A 185 -27.29 -14.72 -24.76
CA ILE A 185 -28.28 -14.63 -23.69
C ILE A 185 -29.25 -13.43 -23.92
N ALA A 186 -28.84 -12.40 -24.65
CA ALA A 186 -29.68 -11.25 -24.99
C ALA A 186 -30.68 -11.53 -26.13
N PHE A 187 -30.60 -12.67 -26.82
CA PHE A 187 -31.45 -13.03 -27.95
C PHE A 187 -32.52 -14.09 -27.61
N GLN A 188 -33.18 -13.98 -26.46
CA GLN A 188 -34.46 -14.66 -26.22
C GLN A 188 -35.56 -13.68 -25.72
N PRO A 189 -35.97 -12.66 -26.50
CA PRO A 189 -37.31 -12.10 -26.37
C PRO A 189 -38.23 -12.76 -27.41
N ASN A 190 -39.31 -13.39 -26.93
CA ASN A 190 -40.41 -13.99 -27.71
C ASN A 190 -40.09 -15.29 -28.47
N ASP A 191 -40.37 -16.43 -27.84
CA ASP A 191 -41.05 -17.56 -28.51
C ASP A 191 -41.65 -18.50 -27.44
N ALA A 192 -42.85 -18.16 -26.94
CA ALA A 192 -43.72 -19.09 -26.23
C ALA A 192 -45.19 -18.63 -26.33
N TYR A 193 -45.73 -18.56 -27.55
CA TYR A 193 -47.16 -18.69 -27.77
C TYR A 193 -47.50 -20.19 -27.75
N PHE A 194 -48.23 -20.64 -26.73
CA PHE A 194 -48.92 -21.93 -26.73
C PHE A 194 -50.41 -21.66 -27.03
N PRO A 195 -51.02 -22.22 -28.09
CA PRO A 195 -52.46 -22.19 -28.26
C PRO A 195 -53.15 -23.18 -27.30
N LEU A 196 -54.40 -22.85 -26.99
CA LEU A 196 -55.37 -23.48 -26.07
C LEU A 196 -55.22 -25.00 -25.83
#